data_AF-A0A936K791-F1
#
_entry.id   AF-A0A936K791-F1
#
_cell.length_a   1.000
_cell.length_b   1.000
_cell.length_c   1.000
_cell.angle_alpha   90.00
_cell.angle_beta   90.00
_cell.angle_gamma   90.00
#
_symmetry.space_group_name_H-M   'P 1'
#
loop_
_entity.id
_entity.type
_entity.pdbx_description
1 polymer ?
#
loop_
_entity_poly.entity_id
_entity_poly.type
_entity_poly.pdbx_seq_one_letter_code
_entity_poly.pdbx_strand_id
1 'polypeptide(L)'
;MRTRARCFVLFLGLALGIGCADPAVVQERTRVFEAGLLSSIQDGRTTRQEALLQLGTPAASFEGGRILTFDFILDASGEWRRMGSGPQAEWQYGRGRASSLVLVFGPDDRLVRHSLVKDQSLVESAPREAASSPPGQAP
;
A
#
# COMPACT_ATOMS: atom_id res chain seq x y z
N MET A 1 -49.39 24.77 27.97
CA MET A 1 -48.11 24.05 28.20
C MET A 1 -48.26 22.60 27.75
N ARG A 2 -47.68 22.24 26.61
CA ARG A 2 -47.44 20.84 26.19
C ARG A 2 -46.46 20.89 25.01
N THR A 3 -45.23 21.26 25.34
CA THR A 3 -44.10 21.31 24.43
C THR A 3 -43.16 20.19 24.85
N ARG A 4 -42.47 19.59 23.87
CA ARG A 4 -41.40 18.58 23.99
C ARG A 4 -41.90 17.14 24.04
N ALA A 5 -41.83 16.46 22.90
CA ALA A 5 -41.39 15.06 22.81
C ALA A 5 -41.60 14.48 21.39
N ARG A 6 -41.30 15.19 20.29
CA ARG A 6 -41.41 14.59 18.94
C ARG A 6 -40.36 15.00 17.91
N CYS A 7 -39.26 15.66 18.32
CA CYS A 7 -38.16 15.96 17.38
C CYS A 7 -36.94 15.04 17.51
N PHE A 8 -36.92 14.09 18.44
CA PHE A 8 -35.72 13.30 18.71
C PHE A 8 -35.63 11.98 17.93
N VAL A 9 -36.63 11.65 17.10
CA VAL A 9 -36.68 10.35 16.39
C VAL A 9 -36.18 10.45 14.94
N LEU A 10 -35.86 11.64 14.44
CA LEU A 10 -35.55 11.85 13.01
C LEU A 10 -34.06 12.12 12.69
N PHE A 11 -33.17 12.06 13.67
CA PHE A 11 -31.72 12.20 13.44
C PHE A 11 -30.92 10.88 13.58
N LEU A 12 -31.57 9.76 13.88
CA LEU A 12 -30.92 8.45 14.07
C LEU A 12 -30.83 7.61 12.78
N GLY A 13 -30.93 8.25 11.60
CA GLY A 13 -30.90 7.58 10.31
C GLY A 13 -29.60 7.71 9.52
N LEU A 14 -28.61 8.44 10.05
CA LEU A 14 -27.42 8.85 9.28
C LEU A 14 -26.12 8.37 9.92
N ALA A 15 -26.07 7.11 10.33
CA ALA A 15 -24.85 6.46 10.79
C ALA A 15 -24.86 5.01 10.32
N LEU A 16 -24.33 4.75 9.12
CA LEU A 16 -23.76 3.47 8.69
C LEU A 16 -23.22 3.66 7.27
N GLY A 17 -22.06 4.30 7.20
CA GLY A 17 -21.32 4.50 5.96
C GLY A 17 -19.83 4.60 6.24
N ILE A 18 -19.31 3.80 7.18
CA ILE A 18 -17.87 3.60 7.31
C ILE A 18 -17.58 2.36 6.48
N GLY A 19 -17.24 2.57 5.21
CA GLY A 19 -16.71 1.53 4.34
C GLY A 19 -15.34 1.10 4.86
N CYS A 20 -15.29 0.17 5.82
CA CYS A 20 -14.08 -0.58 6.09
C CYS A 20 -13.84 -1.48 4.87
N ALA A 21 -12.74 -1.27 4.15
CA ALA A 21 -12.28 -2.25 3.20
C ALA A 21 -12.05 -3.57 3.97
N ASP A 22 -12.68 -4.64 3.52
CA ASP A 22 -12.51 -5.97 4.12
C ASP A 22 -11.02 -6.36 4.05
N PRO A 23 -10.37 -6.67 5.19
CA PRO A 23 -8.95 -7.02 5.21
C PRO A 23 -8.64 -8.24 4.33
N ALA A 24 -9.59 -9.18 4.17
CA ALA A 24 -9.43 -10.32 3.27
C ALA A 24 -9.34 -9.88 1.79
N VAL A 25 -10.14 -8.88 1.40
CA VAL A 25 -10.14 -8.32 0.04
C VAL A 25 -8.83 -7.58 -0.23
N VAL A 26 -8.33 -6.79 0.72
CA VAL A 26 -7.04 -6.08 0.59
C VAL A 26 -5.87 -7.08 0.50
N GLN A 27 -5.90 -8.15 1.30
CA GLN A 27 -4.89 -9.20 1.26
C GLN A 27 -4.89 -9.92 -0.10
N GLU A 28 -6.06 -10.25 -0.64
CA GLU A 28 -6.16 -10.90 -1.94
C GLU A 28 -5.67 -9.99 -3.07
N ARG A 29 -6.07 -8.71 -3.08
CA ARG A 29 -5.54 -7.72 -4.05
C ARG A 29 -4.02 -7.59 -3.98
N THR A 30 -3.46 -7.66 -2.78
CA THR A 30 -2.01 -7.65 -2.56
C THR A 30 -1.34 -8.88 -3.16
N ARG A 31 -1.89 -10.08 -2.97
CA ARG A 31 -1.37 -11.30 -3.59
C ARG A 31 -1.43 -11.24 -5.12
N VAL A 32 -2.53 -10.75 -5.67
CA VAL A 32 -2.72 -10.59 -7.12
C VAL A 32 -1.72 -9.58 -7.69
N PHE A 33 -1.54 -8.44 -7.02
CA PHE A 33 -0.56 -7.43 -7.39
C PHE A 33 0.87 -8.01 -7.39
N GLU A 34 1.25 -8.74 -6.35
CA GLU A 34 2.57 -9.37 -6.24
C GLU A 34 2.81 -10.40 -7.32
N ALA A 35 1.84 -11.29 -7.55
CA ALA A 35 1.92 -12.28 -8.61
C ALA A 35 2.06 -11.61 -9.98
N GLY A 36 1.27 -10.57 -10.25
CA GLY A 36 1.33 -9.82 -11.50
C GLY A 36 2.67 -9.12 -11.69
N LEU A 37 3.15 -8.38 -10.69
CA LEU A 37 4.41 -7.65 -10.73
C LEU A 37 5.61 -8.58 -10.90
N LEU A 38 5.65 -9.69 -10.16
CA LEU A 38 6.77 -10.63 -10.21
C LEU A 38 6.72 -11.55 -11.45
N SER A 39 5.55 -11.76 -12.06
CA SER A 39 5.45 -12.57 -13.28
C SER A 39 6.21 -11.99 -14.48
N SER A 40 6.35 -10.66 -14.54
CA SER A 40 7.05 -9.99 -15.64
C SER A 40 8.58 -9.90 -15.43
N ILE A 41 9.06 -10.25 -14.22
CA ILE A 41 10.44 -10.06 -13.79
C ILE A 41 11.06 -11.43 -13.50
N GLN A 42 12.08 -11.82 -14.26
CA GLN A 42 12.71 -13.13 -14.17
C GLN A 42 14.22 -13.01 -14.06
N ASP A 43 14.77 -13.62 -13.01
CA ASP A 43 16.21 -13.71 -12.80
C ASP A 43 16.89 -14.43 -13.98
N GLY A 44 18.05 -13.93 -14.38
CA GLY A 44 18.83 -14.37 -15.53
C GLY A 44 18.26 -13.96 -16.89
N ARG A 45 17.00 -13.50 -16.97
CA ARG A 45 16.32 -13.20 -18.24
C ARG A 45 16.05 -11.71 -18.43
N THR A 46 15.39 -11.08 -17.47
CA THR A 46 14.99 -9.68 -17.58
C THR A 46 16.21 -8.78 -17.64
N THR A 47 16.28 -7.93 -18.65
CA THR A 47 17.33 -6.91 -18.78
C THR A 47 16.96 -5.65 -18.01
N ARG A 48 17.95 -4.80 -17.72
CA ARG A 48 17.71 -3.50 -17.05
C ARG A 48 16.81 -2.62 -17.89
N GLN A 49 17.05 -2.58 -19.21
CA GLN A 49 16.21 -1.82 -20.13
C GLN A 49 14.76 -2.31 -20.12
N GLU A 50 14.52 -3.62 -20.17
CA GLU A 50 13.15 -4.17 -20.06
C GLU A 50 12.49 -3.79 -18.73
N ALA A 51 13.21 -3.90 -17.62
CA ALA A 51 12.70 -3.50 -16.32
C ALA A 51 12.35 -2.00 -16.28
N LEU A 52 13.18 -1.13 -16.85
CA LEU A 52 12.92 0.30 -16.95
C LEU A 52 11.77 0.63 -17.90
N LEU A 53 11.56 -0.14 -18.97
CA LEU A 53 10.42 0.04 -19.87
C LEU A 53 9.10 -0.40 -19.22
N GLN A 54 9.12 -1.52 -18.49
CA GLN A 54 7.93 -2.05 -17.81
C GLN A 54 7.57 -1.23 -16.57
N LEU A 55 8.57 -0.89 -15.75
CA LEU A 55 8.36 -0.26 -14.46
C LEU A 55 8.48 1.26 -14.55
N GLY A 56 9.31 1.82 -15.43
CA GLY A 56 9.57 3.25 -15.54
C GLY A 56 10.77 3.71 -14.71
N THR A 57 10.80 5.00 -14.35
CA THR A 57 11.92 5.65 -13.63
C THR A 57 12.04 5.18 -12.18
N PRO A 58 13.15 4.55 -11.75
CA PRO A 58 13.29 4.02 -10.40
C PRO A 58 13.20 5.13 -9.33
N ALA A 59 12.75 4.77 -8.13
CA ALA A 59 12.72 5.66 -6.99
C ALA A 59 14.13 6.03 -6.53
N ALA A 60 15.05 5.05 -6.54
CA ALA A 60 16.47 5.28 -6.32
C ALA A 60 17.33 4.30 -7.12
N SER A 61 18.59 4.69 -7.28
CA SER A 61 19.63 3.94 -7.99
C SER A 61 20.90 3.92 -7.14
N PHE A 62 21.48 2.74 -6.97
CA PHE A 62 22.70 2.54 -6.19
C PHE A 62 23.75 1.80 -7.03
N GLU A 63 25.01 1.86 -6.57
CA GLU A 63 26.13 1.19 -7.23
C GLU A 63 26.23 1.52 -8.73
N GLY A 64 26.07 2.79 -9.09
CA GLY A 64 26.12 3.25 -10.48
C GLY A 64 25.01 2.70 -11.37
N GLY A 65 23.85 2.36 -10.81
CA GLY A 65 22.70 1.82 -11.57
C GLY A 65 22.57 0.31 -11.50
N ARG A 66 23.48 -0.38 -10.81
CA ARG A 66 23.43 -1.83 -10.61
C ARG A 66 22.23 -2.26 -9.77
N ILE A 67 21.84 -1.45 -8.80
CA ILE A 67 20.71 -1.73 -7.93
C ILE A 67 19.66 -0.65 -8.17
N LEU A 68 18.45 -1.06 -8.54
CA LEU A 68 17.32 -0.17 -8.76
C LEU A 68 16.22 -0.48 -7.74
N THR A 69 15.61 0.56 -7.19
CA THR A 69 14.47 0.42 -6.28
C THR A 69 13.22 1.05 -6.86
N PHE A 70 12.08 0.41 -6.63
CA PHE A 70 10.77 0.81 -7.10
C PHE A 70 9.80 0.77 -5.94
N ASP A 71 9.29 1.93 -5.55
CA ASP A 71 8.43 2.05 -4.38
C ASP A 71 6.95 2.03 -4.78
N PHE A 72 6.13 1.37 -3.97
CA PHE A 72 4.70 1.24 -4.18
C PHE A 72 3.94 1.62 -2.90
N ILE A 73 2.76 2.19 -3.11
CA ILE A 73 1.81 2.56 -2.05
C ILE A 73 0.50 1.83 -2.27
N LEU A 74 -0.19 1.55 -1.18
CA LEU A 74 -1.59 1.18 -1.20
C LEU A 74 -2.41 2.46 -1.01
N ASP A 75 -3.29 2.80 -1.94
CA ASP A 75 -4.15 3.95 -1.78
C ASP A 75 -5.34 3.67 -0.85
N ALA A 76 -6.12 4.70 -0.52
CA ALA A 76 -7.25 4.58 0.38
C ALA A 76 -8.38 3.67 -0.14
N SER A 77 -8.38 3.33 -1.44
CA SER A 77 -9.32 2.40 -2.06
C SER A 77 -8.85 0.94 -2.01
N GLY A 78 -7.65 0.70 -1.47
CA GLY A 78 -7.01 -0.62 -1.44
C GLY A 78 -6.36 -1.00 -2.77
N GLU A 79 -6.10 -0.03 -3.65
CA GLU A 79 -5.43 -0.26 -4.93
C GLU A 79 -3.94 0.05 -4.83
N TRP A 80 -3.12 -0.82 -5.41
CA TRP A 80 -1.68 -0.64 -5.46
C TRP A 80 -1.30 0.35 -6.55
N ARG A 81 -0.49 1.36 -6.18
CA ARG A 81 0.02 2.35 -7.11
C ARG A 81 1.52 2.47 -6.96
N ARG A 82 2.20 2.64 -8.09
CA ARG A 82 3.61 2.99 -8.11
C ARG A 82 3.79 4.41 -7.60
N MET A 83 4.75 4.60 -6.69
CA MET A 83 5.16 5.93 -6.31
C MET A 83 5.91 6.56 -7.49
N GLY A 84 5.41 7.68 -7.98
CA GLY A 84 6.07 8.41 -9.05
C GLY A 84 7.44 8.94 -8.61
N SER A 85 8.28 9.30 -9.58
CA SER A 85 9.51 10.07 -9.34
C SER A 85 9.25 11.54 -9.67
N GLY A 86 9.53 12.48 -8.75
CA GLY A 86 9.38 13.93 -8.97
C GLY A 86 8.63 14.65 -7.83
N PRO A 87 8.29 15.95 -7.98
CA PRO A 87 7.70 16.75 -6.89
C PRO A 87 6.34 16.23 -6.38
N GLN A 88 5.58 15.50 -7.22
CA GLN A 88 4.34 14.83 -6.80
C GLN A 88 4.59 13.59 -5.93
N ALA A 89 5.81 13.05 -5.91
CA ALA A 89 6.19 11.96 -5.01
C ALA A 89 6.27 12.44 -3.56
N GLU A 90 6.68 13.69 -3.33
CA GLU A 90 6.80 14.32 -2.01
C GLU A 90 5.49 14.26 -1.23
N TRP A 91 4.36 14.48 -1.92
CA TRP A 91 3.01 14.39 -1.37
C TRP A 91 2.57 12.94 -1.08
N GLN A 92 3.22 11.97 -1.71
CA GLN A 92 2.94 10.53 -1.54
C GLN A 92 3.78 9.91 -0.42
N TYR A 93 4.98 10.44 -0.14
CA TYR A 93 5.78 9.99 1.00
C TYR A 93 5.09 10.23 2.35
N GLY A 94 4.25 11.26 2.46
CA GLY A 94 3.40 11.50 3.64
C GLY A 94 2.37 10.39 3.91
N ARG A 95 2.08 9.54 2.92
CA ARG A 95 1.20 8.35 3.07
C ARG A 95 1.95 7.07 3.46
N GLY A 96 3.27 7.11 3.56
CA GLY A 96 4.11 5.95 3.86
C GLY A 96 4.30 5.01 2.67
N ARG A 97 5.42 4.30 2.63
CA ARG A 97 5.74 3.31 1.60
C ARG A 97 5.23 1.94 2.02
N ALA A 98 4.28 1.36 1.29
CA ALA A 98 3.75 0.04 1.60
C ALA A 98 4.68 -1.10 1.15
N SER A 99 5.35 -0.96 0.00
CA SER A 99 6.33 -1.95 -0.45
C SER A 99 7.40 -1.35 -1.35
N SER A 100 8.51 -2.08 -1.53
CA SER A 100 9.62 -1.71 -2.41
C SER A 100 10.20 -2.92 -3.10
N LEU A 101 10.21 -2.86 -4.41
CA LEU A 101 10.85 -3.85 -5.25
C LEU A 101 12.30 -3.41 -5.49
N VAL A 102 13.24 -4.27 -5.10
CA VAL A 102 14.67 -4.11 -5.29
C VAL A 102 15.11 -5.05 -6.40
N LEU A 103 15.75 -4.51 -7.43
CA LEU A 103 16.31 -5.25 -8.56
C LEU A 103 17.82 -5.11 -8.56
N VAL A 104 18.54 -6.24 -8.64
CA VAL A 104 20.00 -6.28 -8.71
C VAL A 104 20.43 -6.82 -10.06
N PHE A 105 21.14 -6.01 -10.83
CA PHE A 105 21.63 -6.37 -12.16
C PHE A 105 23.10 -6.82 -12.12
N GLY A 106 23.41 -7.82 -12.93
CA GLY A 106 24.76 -8.32 -13.14
C GLY A 106 25.58 -7.42 -14.08
N PRO A 107 26.83 -7.80 -14.37
CA PRO A 107 27.68 -7.07 -15.32
C PRO A 107 27.09 -7.05 -16.74
N ASP A 108 26.34 -8.08 -17.13
CA ASP A 108 25.75 -8.21 -18.47
C ASP A 108 24.38 -7.53 -18.60
N ASP A 109 24.05 -6.57 -17.71
CA ASP A 109 22.77 -5.85 -17.71
C ASP A 109 21.54 -6.73 -17.40
N ARG A 110 21.75 -7.99 -17.00
CA ARG A 110 20.69 -8.95 -16.69
C ARG A 110 20.40 -8.99 -15.20
N LEU A 111 19.12 -9.13 -14.86
CA LEU A 111 18.67 -9.28 -13.49
C LEU A 111 19.29 -10.55 -12.89
N VAL A 112 19.97 -10.41 -11.76
CA VAL A 112 20.56 -11.53 -11.02
C VAL A 112 19.68 -11.90 -9.84
N ARG A 113 18.99 -10.92 -9.26
CA ARG A 113 18.12 -11.11 -8.10
C ARG A 113 17.09 -10.00 -8.04
N HIS A 114 15.88 -10.35 -7.61
CA HIS A 114 14.88 -9.39 -7.18
C HIS A 114 14.39 -9.69 -5.75
N SER A 115 13.84 -8.68 -5.08
CA SER A 115 13.19 -8.82 -3.78
C SER A 115 12.10 -7.79 -3.61
N LEU A 116 10.92 -8.20 -3.17
CA LEU A 116 9.86 -7.30 -2.77
C LEU A 116 9.83 -7.20 -1.24
N VAL A 117 10.24 -6.05 -0.73
CA VAL A 117 10.25 -5.73 0.71
C VAL A 117 8.96 -5.02 1.06
N LYS A 118 8.23 -5.53 2.05
CA LYS A 118 6.96 -4.94 2.51
C LYS A 118 7.16 -4.25 3.85
N ASP A 119 6.54 -3.10 4.02
CA ASP A 119 6.44 -2.48 5.33
C ASP A 119 5.23 -3.06 6.05
N GLN A 120 5.48 -3.92 7.05
CA GLN A 120 4.41 -4.60 7.80
C GLN A 120 3.63 -3.62 8.70
N SER A 121 4.17 -2.44 9.01
CA SER A 121 3.50 -1.46 9.87
C SER A 121 2.26 -0.84 9.22
N LEU A 122 2.26 -0.70 7.89
CA LEU A 122 1.14 -0.11 7.14
C LEU A 122 0.01 -1.10 6.85
N VAL A 123 0.29 -2.41 6.91
CA VAL A 123 -0.74 -3.46 6.78
C VAL A 123 -1.53 -3.63 8.08
N GLU A 124 -0.89 -3.40 9.23
CA GLU A 124 -1.53 -3.49 10.56
C GLU A 124 -2.25 -2.19 10.99
N SER A 125 -1.92 -1.05 10.38
CA SER A 125 -2.50 0.27 10.73
C SER A 125 -3.93 0.50 10.21
N ALA A 126 -4.57 -0.50 9.58
CA ALA A 126 -6.02 -0.49 9.43
C ALA A 126 -6.65 -0.48 10.83
N PRO A 127 -7.54 0.48 11.16
CA PRO A 127 -7.74 0.94 12.52
C PRO A 127 -8.16 -0.19 13.46
N ARG A 128 -7.22 -0.60 14.32
CA ARG A 128 -7.44 -1.53 15.43
C ARG A 128 -7.75 -0.78 16.72
N GLU A 129 -8.49 0.31 16.63
CA GLU A 129 -8.84 1.16 17.77
C GLU A 129 -10.36 1.15 18.00
N ALA A 130 -10.88 0.00 18.42
CA ALA A 130 -12.16 -0.12 19.12
C ALA A 130 -12.29 -1.51 19.78
N ALA A 131 -11.23 -2.01 20.42
CA ALA A 131 -11.35 -3.14 21.33
C ALA A 131 -11.43 -2.61 22.77
N SER A 132 -12.68 -2.35 23.18
CA SER A 132 -13.18 -2.70 24.52
C SER A 132 -12.43 -2.11 25.72
N SER A 133 -12.79 -0.90 26.14
CA SER A 133 -12.70 -0.57 27.58
C SER A 133 -13.75 -1.40 28.33
N PRO A 134 -13.39 -2.25 29.32
CA PRO A 134 -14.39 -2.88 30.16
C PRO A 134 -15.01 -1.81 31.07
N PRO A 135 -16.35 -1.74 31.22
CA PRO A 135 -16.93 -0.82 32.18
C PRO A 135 -16.50 -1.26 33.58
N GLY A 136 -15.81 -0.34 34.26
CA GLY A 136 -15.43 -0.45 35.66
C GLY A 136 -16.64 -0.79 36.51
N GLN A 137 -16.49 -1.88 37.24
CA GLN A 137 -17.39 -2.33 38.29
C GLN A 137 -17.11 -1.51 39.55
N ALA A 138 -18.08 -0.75 40.04
CA ALA A 138 -18.12 -0.21 41.40
C ALA A 138 -19.52 0.32 41.73
N PRO A 139 -19.83 0.46 43.03
CA PRO A 139 -20.42 -0.53 43.93
C PRO A 139 -21.95 -0.49 44.01
#